data_AF-A2G319-F1
#
_entry.id   AF-A2G319-F1
#
_cell.length_a   1.000
_cell.length_b   1.000
_cell.length_c   1.000
_cell.angle_alpha   90.00
_cell.angle_beta   90.00
_cell.angle_gamma   90.00
#
_symmetry.space_group_name_H-M   'P 1'
#
loop_
_entity.id
_entity.type
_entity.pdbx_description
1 polymer ?
#
loop_
_entity_poly.entity_id
_entity_poly.type
_entity_poly.pdbx_seq_one_letter_code
_entity_poly.pdbx_strand_id
1 'polypeptide(L)'
;MQASVVLKLSLAITLLALAVLQNIIGGRQIISHSFVYKKENQEDEDVEITFDMTFPIIKRNVSIDLVSKAEKYMKLPTWSAGYINCTNSSSEVSCYEITRAYNSIKKYEELVKSGKTKGSVLLFTEKYEREDRMSMLYQGLSIAMATDRLVYVRKDLFPFDLPKSIQDLQNSTDIINGFELDTDYRFGCANISNAHPQLIIKNITWPQVMYTHEVVAPYLRNNFGFHAAYFLGNYLFGSEEKTLLNCINQFTDYGVEAKKFEDYSVLTPGGFQRYIGRCGATEKILMVTNSQSSIISNNVAEDYKVTDDNTFVCGLRKLVSSKHVIHTFGSRYGWWAMAMHGNKGGFVNSIDFLCINVNVSQSASLWHTYCPRNRDDIFRTNNRLYICGPNSMDVRLYIDYLLW
;
A
#
# COMPACT_ATOMS: atom_id res chain seq x y z
N MET A 1 -22.59 42.07 36.68
CA MET A 1 -21.34 42.77 36.32
C MET A 1 -21.41 43.20 34.86
N GLN A 2 -21.69 44.48 34.58
CA GLN A 2 -21.57 45.00 33.22
C GLN A 2 -20.08 45.22 32.93
N ALA A 3 -19.48 44.36 32.12
CA ALA A 3 -18.16 44.62 31.59
C ALA A 3 -18.21 45.95 30.83
N SER A 4 -17.36 46.90 31.26
CA SER A 4 -17.21 48.21 30.61
C SER A 4 -17.03 48.03 29.11
N VAL A 5 -17.68 48.89 28.31
CA VAL A 5 -17.57 48.93 26.85
C VAL A 5 -16.09 48.94 26.42
N VAL A 6 -15.23 49.56 27.22
CA VAL A 6 -13.77 49.62 27.01
C VAL A 6 -13.13 48.23 27.02
N LEU A 7 -13.54 47.34 27.94
CA LEU A 7 -13.00 45.99 28.05
C LEU A 7 -13.42 45.11 26.85
N LYS A 8 -14.66 45.27 26.37
CA LYS A 8 -15.13 44.55 25.19
C LYS A 8 -14.40 45.00 23.93
N LEU A 9 -14.15 46.30 23.81
CA LEU A 9 -13.39 46.86 22.68
C LEU A 9 -11.94 46.39 22.69
N SER A 10 -11.28 46.36 23.87
CA SER A 10 -9.91 45.86 23.97
C SER A 10 -9.82 44.38 23.62
N LEU A 11 -10.78 43.56 24.07
CA LEU A 11 -10.81 42.13 23.75
C LEU A 11 -10.98 41.89 22.24
N ALA A 12 -11.87 42.66 21.59
CA ALA A 12 -12.10 42.55 20.14
C ALA A 12 -10.86 42.93 19.33
N ILE A 13 -10.15 44.01 19.71
CA ILE A 13 -8.91 44.42 19.06
C ILE A 13 -7.82 43.35 19.21
N THR A 14 -7.66 42.78 20.40
CA THR A 14 -6.68 41.71 20.65
C THR A 14 -6.98 40.46 19.83
N LEU A 15 -8.25 40.05 19.74
CA LEU A 15 -8.65 38.91 18.92
C LEU A 15 -8.41 39.16 17.43
N LEU A 16 -8.69 40.37 16.94
CA LEU A 16 -8.44 40.74 15.54
C LEU A 16 -6.93 40.74 15.23
N ALA A 17 -6.11 41.28 16.13
CA ALA A 17 -4.66 41.29 16.00
C ALA A 17 -4.09 39.86 15.99
N LEU A 18 -4.59 38.99 16.87
CA LEU A 18 -4.21 37.57 16.88
C LEU A 18 -4.61 36.84 15.59
N ALA A 19 -5.80 37.11 15.05
CA ALA A 19 -6.24 36.53 13.77
C ALA A 19 -5.38 36.98 12.59
N VAL A 20 -5.02 38.27 12.53
CA VAL A 20 -4.09 38.80 11.51
C VAL A 20 -2.70 38.20 11.67
N LEU A 21 -2.21 38.08 12.90
CA LEU A 21 -0.91 37.46 13.18
C LEU A 21 -0.92 35.97 12.82
N GLN A 22 -2.01 35.25 13.08
CA GLN A 22 -2.20 33.87 12.62
C GLN A 22 -2.23 33.76 11.10
N ASN A 23 -2.77 34.74 10.37
CA ASN A 23 -2.74 34.77 8.90
C ASN A 23 -1.34 35.08 8.36
N ILE A 24 -0.58 35.95 9.02
CA ILE A 24 0.79 36.29 8.63
C ILE A 24 1.74 35.11 8.91
N ILE A 25 1.62 34.48 10.07
CA ILE A 25 2.44 33.32 10.47
C ILE A 25 1.96 32.04 9.77
N GLY A 26 0.65 31.89 9.59
CA GLY A 26 -0.01 30.76 8.92
C GLY A 26 0.01 30.86 7.41
N GLY A 27 0.45 31.99 6.85
CA GLY A 27 0.90 32.14 5.48
C GLY A 27 2.11 31.24 5.23
N ARG A 28 1.86 29.92 5.18
CA ARG A 28 2.81 28.92 4.70
C ARG A 28 3.29 29.45 3.35
N GLN A 29 4.57 29.85 3.29
CA GLN A 29 5.25 29.86 2.01
C GLN A 29 5.02 28.47 1.42
N ILE A 30 4.36 28.43 0.27
CA ILE A 30 4.28 27.22 -0.54
C ILE A 30 5.74 26.91 -0.90
N ILE A 31 6.38 26.05 -0.11
CA ILE A 31 7.69 25.49 -0.42
C ILE A 31 7.43 24.38 -1.44
N SER A 32 6.98 24.78 -2.61
CA SER A 32 6.97 23.96 -3.80
C SER A 32 7.38 24.87 -4.95
N HIS A 33 8.66 24.84 -5.30
CA HIS A 33 9.11 25.17 -6.65
C HIS A 33 8.64 24.08 -7.65
N SER A 34 7.38 23.65 -7.55
CA SER A 34 6.71 23.06 -8.69
C SER A 34 6.79 24.11 -9.79
N PHE A 35 7.46 23.77 -10.88
CA PHE A 35 7.54 24.56 -12.10
C PHE A 35 6.16 25.19 -12.34
N VAL A 36 6.05 26.49 -12.10
CA VAL A 36 4.89 27.26 -12.57
C VAL A 36 5.08 27.25 -14.09
N TYR A 37 4.43 26.29 -14.74
CA TYR A 37 4.28 26.30 -16.18
C TYR A 37 3.63 27.65 -16.49
N LYS A 38 4.39 28.57 -17.09
CA LYS A 38 3.82 29.83 -17.56
C LYS A 38 2.74 29.43 -18.57
N LYS A 39 1.48 29.61 -18.18
CA LYS A 39 0.30 29.43 -19.03
C LYS A 39 0.30 30.61 -20.03
N GLU A 40 1.28 30.62 -20.94
CA GLU A 40 1.28 31.53 -22.08
C GLU A 40 0.40 30.88 -23.17
N ASN A 41 -0.85 31.36 -23.24
CA ASN A 41 -1.77 31.23 -24.37
C ASN A 41 -2.36 29.85 -24.69
N GLN A 42 -2.88 29.13 -23.69
CA GLN A 42 -3.94 28.15 -23.93
C GLN A 42 -5.17 28.51 -23.08
N GLU A 43 -6.15 29.14 -23.72
CA GLU A 43 -7.57 29.09 -23.33
C GLU A 43 -8.09 27.67 -23.58
N ASP A 44 -7.44 26.67 -22.98
CA ASP A 44 -8.12 25.39 -22.81
C ASP A 44 -9.08 25.62 -21.65
N GLU A 45 -10.38 25.58 -21.93
CA GLU A 45 -11.40 25.42 -20.90
C GLU A 45 -10.88 24.36 -19.93
N ASP A 46 -10.65 24.75 -18.67
CA ASP A 46 -10.36 23.80 -17.61
C ASP A 46 -11.64 22.95 -17.46
N VAL A 47 -11.79 21.94 -18.30
CA VAL A 47 -12.85 20.95 -18.20
C VAL A 47 -12.61 20.32 -16.84
N GLU A 48 -13.46 20.67 -15.89
CA GLU A 48 -13.51 20.02 -14.59
C GLU A 48 -13.90 18.57 -14.87
N ILE A 49 -12.90 17.72 -15.08
CA ILE A 49 -13.10 16.28 -15.22
C ILE A 49 -13.52 15.81 -13.83
N THR A 50 -14.82 15.76 -13.58
CA THR A 50 -15.40 15.11 -12.41
C THR A 50 -15.08 13.62 -12.49
N PHE A 51 -14.11 13.16 -11.71
CA PHE A 51 -13.62 11.78 -11.73
C PHE A 51 -14.56 10.86 -10.93
N ASP A 52 -15.77 10.63 -11.45
CA ASP A 52 -16.80 9.81 -10.78
C ASP A 52 -16.69 8.32 -11.18
N MET A 53 -15.57 7.67 -10.81
CA MET A 53 -15.40 6.23 -11.01
C MET A 53 -15.80 5.44 -9.77
N THR A 54 -16.94 4.77 -9.82
CA THR A 54 -17.34 3.82 -8.78
C THR A 54 -16.70 2.46 -8.99
N PHE A 55 -16.23 1.82 -7.92
CA PHE A 55 -15.78 0.44 -7.98
C PHE A 55 -16.93 -0.58 -8.02
N PRO A 56 -16.70 -1.76 -8.63
CA PRO A 56 -15.53 -2.10 -9.45
C PRO A 56 -15.52 -1.38 -10.81
N ILE A 57 -14.34 -1.05 -11.35
CA ILE A 57 -14.20 -0.23 -12.56
C ILE A 57 -14.79 -0.94 -13.79
N ILE A 58 -14.55 -2.24 -13.93
CA ILE A 58 -14.93 -2.98 -15.13
C ILE A 58 -15.85 -4.13 -14.76
N LYS A 59 -17.12 -4.04 -15.18
CA LYS A 59 -18.11 -5.10 -14.99
C LYS A 59 -18.34 -5.82 -16.31
N ARG A 60 -17.99 -7.11 -16.37
CA ARG A 60 -18.34 -8.02 -17.49
C ARG A 60 -18.76 -9.37 -16.93
N ASN A 61 -19.56 -10.10 -17.69
CA ASN A 61 -20.04 -11.41 -17.27
C ASN A 61 -18.95 -12.47 -17.40
N VAL A 62 -18.82 -13.29 -16.36
CA VAL A 62 -17.90 -14.45 -16.28
C VAL A 62 -18.59 -15.58 -15.52
N SER A 63 -18.21 -16.83 -15.80
CA SER A 63 -18.76 -17.97 -15.08
C SER A 63 -18.23 -18.02 -13.64
N ILE A 64 -19.10 -18.38 -12.70
CA ILE A 64 -18.75 -18.49 -11.28
C ILE A 64 -17.66 -19.56 -11.05
N ASP A 65 -17.70 -20.67 -11.81
CA ASP A 65 -16.66 -21.70 -11.73
C ASP A 65 -15.25 -21.18 -12.06
N LEU A 66 -15.15 -20.27 -13.05
CA LEU A 66 -13.87 -19.64 -13.39
C LEU A 66 -13.43 -18.67 -12.28
N VAL A 67 -14.38 -17.96 -11.65
CA VAL A 67 -14.11 -17.08 -10.51
C VAL A 67 -13.55 -17.89 -9.34
N SER A 68 -14.21 -18.96 -8.92
CA SER A 68 -13.74 -19.81 -7.81
C SER A 68 -12.38 -20.45 -8.09
N LYS A 69 -12.13 -20.84 -9.34
CA LYS A 69 -10.80 -21.30 -9.77
C LYS A 69 -9.74 -20.21 -9.65
N ALA A 70 -10.07 -18.99 -10.06
CA ALA A 70 -9.19 -17.84 -10.00
C ALA A 70 -8.90 -17.41 -8.55
N GLU A 71 -9.94 -17.33 -7.70
CA GLU A 71 -9.84 -17.05 -6.27
C GLU A 71 -8.88 -18.04 -5.59
N LYS A 72 -9.05 -19.34 -5.83
CA LYS A 72 -8.18 -20.37 -5.27
C LYS A 72 -6.74 -20.25 -5.76
N TYR A 73 -6.55 -20.10 -7.08
CA TYR A 73 -5.21 -20.05 -7.67
C TYR A 73 -4.39 -18.85 -7.19
N MET A 74 -5.03 -17.68 -7.05
CA MET A 74 -4.39 -16.48 -6.49
C MET A 74 -4.37 -16.47 -4.97
N LYS A 75 -4.89 -17.52 -4.30
CA LYS A 75 -4.96 -17.63 -2.84
C LYS A 75 -5.69 -16.44 -2.19
N LEU A 76 -6.75 -15.94 -2.84
CA LEU A 76 -7.57 -14.86 -2.29
C LEU A 76 -8.17 -15.31 -0.96
N PRO A 77 -8.33 -14.41 0.03
CA PRO A 77 -8.69 -14.76 1.40
C PRO A 77 -10.19 -15.05 1.55
N THR A 78 -10.74 -15.94 0.72
CA THR A 78 -12.18 -16.33 0.71
C THR A 78 -12.67 -16.91 2.03
N TRP A 79 -11.75 -17.33 2.88
CA TRP A 79 -11.98 -17.83 4.25
C TRP A 79 -12.03 -16.71 5.31
N SER A 80 -11.66 -15.47 4.98
CA SER A 80 -11.67 -14.32 5.88
C SER A 80 -13.09 -13.82 6.14
N ALA A 81 -13.35 -13.35 7.36
CA ALA A 81 -14.62 -12.72 7.71
C ALA A 81 -14.82 -11.38 6.99
N GLY A 82 -13.74 -10.72 6.58
CA GLY A 82 -13.77 -9.46 5.85
C GLY A 82 -13.78 -9.61 4.32
N TYR A 83 -13.75 -10.84 3.80
CA TYR A 83 -13.86 -11.09 2.37
C TYR A 83 -15.25 -10.74 1.85
N ILE A 84 -15.31 -9.84 0.86
CA ILE A 84 -16.55 -9.47 0.18
C ILE A 84 -16.54 -10.12 -1.20
N ASN A 85 -17.44 -11.09 -1.40
CA ASN A 85 -17.61 -11.78 -2.68
C ASN A 85 -17.83 -10.77 -3.82
N CYS A 86 -17.19 -11.00 -4.97
CA CYS A 86 -17.23 -10.11 -6.13
C CYS A 86 -18.62 -9.90 -6.76
N THR A 87 -19.61 -10.71 -6.39
CA THR A 87 -21.03 -10.54 -6.78
C THR A 87 -21.75 -9.52 -5.90
N ASN A 88 -21.19 -9.17 -4.75
CA ASN A 88 -21.74 -8.16 -3.84
C ASN A 88 -21.43 -6.75 -4.37
N SER A 89 -22.42 -5.85 -4.31
CA SER A 89 -22.28 -4.46 -4.76
C SER A 89 -21.24 -3.65 -3.99
N SER A 90 -20.90 -4.05 -2.76
CA SER A 90 -19.91 -3.41 -1.91
C SER A 90 -18.49 -3.93 -2.15
N SER A 91 -18.30 -4.94 -3.03
CA SER A 91 -16.96 -5.44 -3.34
C SER A 91 -16.16 -4.39 -4.10
N GLU A 92 -14.87 -4.22 -3.75
CA GLU A 92 -13.98 -3.32 -4.48
C GLU A 92 -13.58 -3.87 -5.85
N VAL A 93 -13.71 -5.19 -6.05
CA VAL A 93 -13.28 -5.90 -7.26
C VAL A 93 -14.44 -6.68 -7.86
N SER A 94 -14.57 -6.63 -9.19
CA SER A 94 -15.56 -7.43 -9.91
C SER A 94 -15.08 -8.86 -10.14
N CYS A 95 -16.03 -9.75 -10.40
CA CYS A 95 -15.70 -11.12 -10.78
C CYS A 95 -14.90 -11.17 -12.08
N TYR A 96 -15.15 -10.24 -13.01
CA TYR A 96 -14.35 -10.11 -14.22
C TYR A 96 -12.89 -9.76 -13.91
N GLU A 97 -12.64 -8.79 -13.02
CA GLU A 97 -11.29 -8.39 -12.63
C GLU A 97 -10.52 -9.53 -11.98
N ILE A 98 -11.16 -10.33 -11.12
CA ILE A 98 -10.55 -11.55 -10.54
C ILE A 98 -10.10 -12.50 -11.65
N THR A 99 -10.97 -12.82 -12.61
CA THR A 99 -10.61 -13.75 -13.70
C THR A 99 -9.57 -13.17 -14.66
N ARG A 100 -9.58 -11.85 -14.89
CA ARG A 100 -8.59 -11.14 -15.72
C ARG A 100 -7.21 -11.17 -15.07
N ALA A 101 -7.12 -10.88 -13.77
CA ALA A 101 -5.89 -10.97 -13.00
C ALA A 101 -5.32 -12.39 -13.04
N TYR A 102 -6.16 -13.40 -12.80
CA TYR A 102 -5.81 -14.81 -12.91
C TYR A 102 -5.21 -15.16 -14.27
N ASN A 103 -5.86 -14.76 -15.36
CA ASN A 103 -5.37 -15.03 -16.71
C ASN A 103 -4.02 -14.36 -16.98
N SER A 104 -3.81 -13.14 -16.46
CA SER A 104 -2.53 -12.42 -16.60
C SER A 104 -1.40 -13.15 -15.87
N ILE A 105 -1.63 -13.60 -14.64
CA ILE A 105 -0.64 -14.37 -13.86
C ILE A 105 -0.35 -15.70 -14.55
N LYS A 106 -1.38 -16.42 -14.98
CA LYS A 106 -1.21 -17.72 -15.66
C LYS A 106 -0.40 -17.57 -16.95
N LYS A 107 -0.69 -16.55 -17.76
CA LYS A 107 0.06 -16.24 -18.98
C LYS A 107 1.54 -15.98 -18.66
N TYR A 108 1.81 -15.23 -17.59
CA TYR A 108 3.18 -15.01 -17.14
C TYR A 108 3.88 -16.30 -16.70
N GLU A 109 3.22 -17.16 -15.92
CA GLU A 109 3.79 -18.46 -15.55
C GLU A 109 4.07 -19.36 -16.76
N GLU A 110 3.18 -19.37 -17.75
CA GLU A 110 3.36 -20.10 -19.02
C GLU A 110 4.56 -19.56 -19.81
N LEU A 111 4.76 -18.24 -19.82
CA LEU A 111 5.92 -17.59 -20.44
C LEU A 111 7.23 -17.97 -19.74
N VAL A 112 7.24 -17.98 -18.40
CA VAL A 112 8.38 -18.44 -17.60
C VAL A 112 8.68 -19.92 -17.85
N LYS A 113 7.66 -20.78 -17.78
CA LYS A 113 7.79 -22.23 -17.96
C LYS A 113 8.26 -22.60 -19.37
N SER A 114 7.87 -21.82 -20.38
CA SER A 114 8.28 -22.06 -21.77
C SER A 114 9.65 -21.46 -22.12
N GLY A 115 10.31 -20.76 -21.19
CA GLY A 115 11.62 -20.13 -21.43
C GLY A 115 11.57 -18.98 -22.43
N LYS A 116 10.41 -18.36 -22.64
CA LYS A 116 10.20 -17.28 -23.62
C LYS A 116 10.39 -15.88 -23.02
N THR A 117 11.13 -15.78 -21.93
CA THR A 117 11.40 -14.52 -21.24
C THR A 117 12.47 -13.71 -21.97
N LYS A 118 12.39 -12.38 -21.86
CA LYS A 118 13.30 -11.44 -22.54
C LYS A 118 14.50 -11.02 -21.68
N GLY A 119 14.58 -11.53 -20.45
CA GLY A 119 15.56 -11.08 -19.48
C GLY A 119 15.20 -11.45 -18.04
N SER A 120 15.80 -10.75 -17.09
CA SER A 120 15.60 -10.95 -15.65
C SER A 120 15.46 -9.64 -14.88
N VAL A 121 14.78 -9.73 -13.73
CA VAL A 121 14.73 -8.74 -12.66
C VAL A 121 15.30 -9.42 -11.41
N LEU A 122 16.41 -8.90 -10.91
CA LEU A 122 17.13 -9.41 -9.75
C LEU A 122 16.81 -8.55 -8.53
N LEU A 123 16.45 -9.19 -7.43
CA LEU A 123 16.09 -8.51 -6.19
C LEU A 123 17.12 -8.85 -5.10
N PHE A 124 17.79 -7.82 -4.58
CA PHE A 124 18.74 -7.93 -3.47
C PHE A 124 18.07 -7.41 -2.20
N THR A 125 17.50 -8.33 -1.42
CA THR A 125 16.58 -8.03 -0.31
C THR A 125 17.18 -8.30 1.08
N GLU A 126 18.44 -8.72 1.15
CA GLU A 126 19.12 -9.21 2.36
C GLU A 126 19.09 -8.20 3.51
N LYS A 127 19.32 -6.92 3.19
CA LYS A 127 19.46 -5.82 4.16
C LYS A 127 18.14 -5.27 4.68
N TYR A 128 17.00 -5.82 4.27
CA TYR A 128 15.68 -5.24 4.53
C TYR A 128 14.80 -6.12 5.42
N GLU A 129 13.86 -5.48 6.14
CA GLU A 129 12.86 -6.15 6.98
C GLU A 129 11.84 -6.93 6.14
N ARG A 130 11.12 -7.88 6.73
CA ARG A 130 10.25 -8.82 6.01
C ARG A 130 9.19 -8.13 5.12
N GLU A 131 8.50 -7.13 5.65
CA GLU A 131 7.49 -6.35 4.92
C GLU A 131 8.06 -5.52 3.77
N ASP A 132 9.34 -5.16 3.87
CA ASP A 132 10.07 -4.45 2.82
C ASP A 132 10.41 -5.41 1.69
N ARG A 133 10.86 -6.63 2.02
CA ARG A 133 11.13 -7.69 1.05
C ARG A 133 9.86 -8.04 0.28
N MET A 134 8.70 -8.09 0.94
CA MET A 134 7.40 -8.28 0.27
C MET A 134 7.14 -7.17 -0.77
N SER A 135 7.40 -5.92 -0.40
CA SER A 135 7.25 -4.76 -1.27
C SER A 135 8.17 -4.82 -2.49
N MET A 136 9.44 -5.17 -2.28
CA MET A 136 10.42 -5.34 -3.35
C MET A 136 10.07 -6.50 -4.29
N LEU A 137 9.60 -7.63 -3.75
CA LEU A 137 9.18 -8.76 -4.58
C LEU A 137 7.95 -8.44 -5.43
N TYR A 138 6.98 -7.72 -4.87
CA TYR A 138 5.84 -7.21 -5.62
C TYR A 138 6.26 -6.29 -6.77
N GLN A 139 7.20 -5.36 -6.53
CA GLN A 139 7.73 -4.47 -7.56
C GLN A 139 8.46 -5.25 -8.65
N GLY A 140 9.34 -6.18 -8.25
CA GLY A 140 10.06 -7.03 -9.18
C GLY A 140 9.14 -7.86 -10.06
N LEU A 141 8.11 -8.47 -9.47
CA LEU A 141 7.09 -9.22 -10.21
C LEU A 141 6.29 -8.31 -11.14
N SER A 142 5.88 -7.13 -10.69
CA SER A 142 5.12 -6.18 -11.51
C SER A 142 5.91 -5.75 -12.76
N ILE A 143 7.19 -5.43 -12.59
CA ILE A 143 8.10 -5.10 -13.71
C ILE A 143 8.27 -6.31 -14.63
N ALA A 144 8.51 -7.49 -14.05
CA ALA A 144 8.76 -8.69 -14.82
C ALA A 144 7.55 -9.11 -15.66
N MET A 145 6.34 -8.99 -15.12
CA MET A 145 5.09 -9.25 -15.84
C MET A 145 4.85 -8.23 -16.96
N ALA A 146 5.16 -6.94 -16.72
CA ALA A 146 5.01 -5.89 -17.73
C ALA A 146 6.04 -5.97 -18.87
N THR A 147 7.18 -6.63 -18.64
CA THR A 147 8.32 -6.67 -19.57
C THR A 147 8.72 -8.07 -20.02
N ASP A 148 7.91 -9.09 -19.70
CA ASP A 148 8.15 -10.51 -20.00
C ASP A 148 9.52 -11.04 -19.48
N ARG A 149 9.88 -10.73 -18.23
CA ARG A 149 11.16 -11.14 -17.62
C ARG A 149 10.99 -12.20 -16.55
N LEU A 150 12.08 -12.86 -16.15
CA LEU A 150 12.14 -13.68 -14.96
C LEU A 150 12.35 -12.83 -13.71
N VAL A 151 11.88 -13.28 -12.55
CA VAL A 151 12.23 -12.70 -11.25
C VAL A 151 13.17 -13.64 -10.53
N TYR A 152 14.29 -13.12 -10.01
CA TYR A 152 15.19 -13.84 -9.12
C TYR A 152 15.26 -13.15 -7.76
N VAL A 153 15.17 -13.95 -6.71
CA VAL A 153 15.32 -13.49 -5.32
C VAL A 153 15.83 -14.64 -4.45
N ARG A 154 16.50 -14.32 -3.34
CA ARG A 154 16.82 -15.30 -2.28
C ARG A 154 15.53 -15.77 -1.59
N LYS A 155 15.03 -16.95 -1.98
CA LYS A 155 13.72 -17.44 -1.49
C LYS A 155 13.72 -17.75 0.00
N ASP A 156 14.86 -18.16 0.54
CA ASP A 156 15.05 -18.49 1.96
C ASP A 156 14.83 -17.29 2.91
N LEU A 157 14.83 -16.06 2.37
CA LEU A 157 14.57 -14.85 3.14
C LEU A 157 13.08 -14.49 3.29
N PHE A 158 12.19 -15.27 2.68
CA PHE A 158 10.75 -15.06 2.71
C PHE A 158 10.09 -16.19 3.51
N PRO A 159 9.25 -15.85 4.52
CA PRO A 159 8.56 -16.86 5.31
C PRO A 159 7.33 -17.44 4.59
N PHE A 160 7.28 -17.35 3.27
CA PHE A 160 6.15 -17.73 2.43
C PHE A 160 6.58 -18.76 1.38
N ASP A 161 5.67 -19.66 1.02
CA ASP A 161 5.88 -20.56 -0.11
C ASP A 161 5.65 -19.81 -1.42
N LEU A 162 6.75 -19.28 -1.98
CA LEU A 162 6.73 -18.47 -3.19
C LEU A 162 6.45 -19.32 -4.44
N PRO A 163 5.65 -18.83 -5.39
CA PRO A 163 5.35 -19.52 -6.63
C PRO A 163 6.61 -19.98 -7.41
N LYS A 164 6.47 -21.07 -8.16
CA LYS A 164 7.55 -21.64 -9.00
C LYS A 164 8.03 -20.70 -10.12
N SER A 165 7.21 -19.72 -10.48
CA SER A 165 7.57 -18.67 -11.44
C SER A 165 8.66 -17.74 -10.92
N ILE A 166 8.78 -17.59 -9.59
CA ILE A 166 9.88 -16.88 -8.94
C ILE A 166 11.08 -17.83 -8.90
N GLN A 167 12.24 -17.38 -9.37
CA GLN A 167 13.47 -18.17 -9.36
C GLN A 167 14.29 -17.86 -8.12
N ASP A 168 15.01 -18.88 -7.64
CA ASP A 168 15.91 -18.71 -6.50
C ASP A 168 17.26 -18.15 -6.97
N LEU A 169 17.75 -17.14 -6.26
CA LEU A 169 19.03 -16.49 -6.54
C LEU A 169 20.13 -17.22 -5.76
N GLN A 170 20.65 -18.33 -6.30
CA GLN A 170 21.77 -19.06 -5.70
C GLN A 170 23.10 -18.34 -5.99
N ASN A 171 23.79 -17.92 -4.92
CA ASN A 171 25.06 -17.17 -4.88
C ASN A 171 25.17 -15.94 -5.81
N SER A 172 25.18 -14.75 -5.19
CA SER A 172 25.19 -13.42 -5.82
C SER A 172 26.45 -13.06 -6.62
N THR A 173 27.46 -13.92 -6.66
CA THR A 173 28.78 -13.59 -7.23
C THR A 173 28.80 -13.58 -8.75
N ASP A 174 27.89 -14.32 -9.40
CA ASP A 174 27.93 -14.51 -10.85
C ASP A 174 27.03 -13.52 -11.62
N ILE A 175 26.32 -12.64 -10.90
CA ILE A 175 25.29 -11.75 -11.47
C ILE A 175 25.48 -10.29 -11.06
N ILE A 176 26.59 -9.68 -11.48
CA ILE A 176 26.92 -8.27 -11.17
C ILE A 176 26.66 -7.33 -12.37
N ASN A 177 26.45 -7.87 -13.59
CA ASN A 177 26.32 -7.07 -14.80
C ASN A 177 24.86 -6.80 -15.20
N GLY A 178 24.17 -5.94 -14.43
CA GLY A 178 22.81 -5.48 -14.73
C GLY A 178 22.61 -3.98 -14.57
N PHE A 179 21.48 -3.48 -15.06
CA PHE A 179 21.08 -2.08 -14.91
C PHE A 179 20.34 -1.89 -13.59
N GLU A 180 20.94 -1.14 -12.66
CA GLU A 180 20.33 -0.82 -11.38
C GLU A 180 19.23 0.22 -11.56
N LEU A 181 18.02 -0.12 -11.09
CA LEU A 181 16.87 0.78 -11.14
C LEU A 181 16.92 1.75 -9.96
N ASP A 182 16.71 3.03 -10.27
CA ASP A 182 16.44 4.04 -9.25
C ASP A 182 15.15 3.68 -8.51
N THR A 183 15.19 3.58 -7.18
CA THR A 183 14.00 3.34 -6.34
C THR A 183 13.61 4.58 -5.54
N ASP A 184 14.04 5.75 -6.02
CA ASP A 184 13.67 7.03 -5.46
C ASP A 184 12.56 7.68 -6.29
N TYR A 185 12.44 8.99 -6.20
CA TYR A 185 11.45 9.77 -6.93
C TYR A 185 11.52 9.65 -8.44
N ARG A 186 12.66 9.20 -8.99
CA ARG A 186 12.91 9.02 -10.42
C ARG A 186 12.42 7.67 -10.93
N PHE A 187 11.93 6.77 -10.06
CA PHE A 187 11.46 5.44 -10.46
C PHE A 187 10.42 5.48 -11.59
N GLY A 188 9.52 6.47 -11.58
CA GLY A 188 8.51 6.64 -12.64
C GLY A 188 9.10 6.79 -14.06
N CYS A 189 10.39 7.10 -14.15
CA CYS A 189 11.16 7.33 -15.36
C CYS A 189 12.30 6.33 -15.55
N ALA A 190 12.35 5.27 -14.74
CA ALA A 190 13.42 4.29 -14.83
C ALA A 190 13.38 3.58 -16.19
N ASN A 191 14.54 3.42 -16.83
CA ASN A 191 14.61 2.74 -18.13
C ASN A 191 14.54 1.22 -17.93
N ILE A 192 13.34 0.65 -18.08
CA ILE A 192 13.12 -0.81 -18.01
C ILE A 192 13.05 -1.49 -19.40
N SER A 193 13.46 -0.79 -20.45
CA SER A 193 13.39 -1.28 -21.83
C SER A 193 14.26 -2.52 -22.08
N ASN A 194 14.06 -3.17 -23.23
CA ASN A 194 14.81 -4.36 -23.63
C ASN A 194 16.31 -4.09 -23.87
N ALA A 195 16.75 -2.82 -23.92
CA ALA A 195 18.17 -2.47 -23.95
C ALA A 195 18.93 -2.94 -22.69
N HIS A 196 18.20 -3.15 -21.59
CA HIS A 196 18.75 -3.65 -20.33
C HIS A 196 18.13 -5.01 -20.01
N PRO A 197 18.63 -6.13 -20.54
CA PRO A 197 18.05 -7.47 -20.35
C PRO A 197 18.13 -7.97 -18.89
N GLN A 198 18.94 -7.34 -18.05
CA GLN A 198 19.01 -7.62 -16.63
C GLN A 198 18.79 -6.34 -15.84
N LEU A 199 17.71 -6.30 -15.06
CA LEU A 199 17.37 -5.19 -14.18
C LEU A 199 17.68 -5.58 -12.74
N ILE A 200 18.19 -4.63 -11.95
CA ILE A 200 18.61 -4.86 -10.58
C ILE A 200 17.83 -3.91 -9.66
N ILE A 201 17.24 -4.45 -8.60
CA ILE A 201 16.61 -3.68 -7.52
C ILE A 201 17.36 -3.97 -6.22
N LYS A 202 18.14 -3.00 -5.75
CA LYS A 202 18.89 -3.07 -4.48
C LYS A 202 18.26 -2.29 -3.34
N ASN A 203 17.25 -1.49 -3.64
CA ASN A 203 16.64 -0.57 -2.70
C ASN A 203 15.13 -0.73 -2.65
N ILE A 204 14.52 -0.26 -1.56
CA ILE A 204 13.06 -0.32 -1.38
C ILE A 204 12.43 0.92 -1.97
N THR A 205 11.22 0.76 -2.48
CA THR A 205 10.28 1.86 -2.71
C THR A 205 8.90 1.43 -2.21
N TRP A 206 7.94 2.35 -2.16
CA TRP A 206 6.58 2.01 -1.79
C TRP A 206 5.89 1.23 -2.91
N PRO A 207 5.13 0.16 -2.62
CA PRO A 207 4.48 -0.69 -3.64
C PRO A 207 3.71 0.12 -4.70
N GLN A 208 3.05 1.19 -4.29
CA GLN A 208 2.25 2.05 -5.14
C GLN A 208 3.00 2.75 -6.26
N VAL A 209 4.32 2.95 -6.15
CA VAL A 209 5.11 3.64 -7.18
C VAL A 209 4.98 2.97 -8.54
N MET A 210 4.60 1.69 -8.59
CA MET A 210 4.38 0.96 -9.83
C MET A 210 3.32 1.61 -10.73
N TYR A 211 2.35 2.33 -10.15
CA TYR A 211 1.34 3.08 -10.89
C TYR A 211 1.82 4.45 -11.39
N THR A 212 3.07 4.84 -11.09
CA THR A 212 3.66 6.08 -11.61
C THR A 212 4.63 5.86 -12.76
N HIS A 213 4.90 4.61 -13.14
CA HIS A 213 5.83 4.27 -14.22
C HIS A 213 5.10 4.10 -15.56
N GLU A 214 5.60 4.72 -16.63
CA GLU A 214 4.92 4.77 -17.95
C GLU A 214 4.66 3.40 -18.62
N VAL A 215 5.53 2.41 -18.38
CA VAL A 215 5.38 1.06 -18.94
C VAL A 215 4.59 0.15 -18.00
N VAL A 216 4.84 0.25 -16.68
CA VAL A 216 4.25 -0.69 -15.72
C VAL A 216 2.83 -0.30 -15.34
N ALA A 217 2.53 0.99 -15.14
CA ALA A 217 1.22 1.43 -14.71
C ALA A 217 0.09 1.04 -15.68
N PRO A 218 0.23 1.22 -17.01
CA PRO A 218 -0.80 0.79 -17.95
C PRO A 218 -0.99 -0.73 -17.96
N TYR A 219 0.11 -1.49 -17.83
CA TYR A 219 0.02 -2.95 -17.71
C TYR A 219 -0.75 -3.36 -16.45
N LEU A 220 -0.43 -2.76 -15.29
CA LEU A 220 -1.13 -3.08 -14.05
C LEU A 220 -2.60 -2.73 -14.12
N ARG A 221 -2.96 -1.52 -14.59
CA ARG A 221 -4.35 -1.10 -14.78
C ARG A 221 -5.12 -2.03 -15.71
N ASN A 222 -4.52 -2.41 -16.83
CA ASN A 222 -5.17 -3.24 -17.83
C ASN A 222 -5.43 -4.68 -17.38
N ASN A 223 -4.64 -5.21 -16.45
CA ASN A 223 -4.73 -6.60 -16.01
C ASN A 223 -5.32 -6.75 -14.59
N PHE A 224 -5.06 -5.79 -13.72
CA PHE A 224 -5.37 -5.84 -12.28
C PHE A 224 -6.20 -4.65 -11.78
N GLY A 225 -6.51 -3.67 -12.64
CA GLY A 225 -7.16 -2.44 -12.18
C GLY A 225 -6.24 -1.65 -11.25
N PHE A 226 -6.78 -1.13 -10.15
CA PHE A 226 -5.98 -0.52 -9.08
C PHE A 226 -5.65 -1.49 -7.93
N HIS A 227 -6.05 -2.76 -8.07
CA HIS A 227 -5.93 -3.81 -7.05
C HIS A 227 -4.79 -4.79 -7.31
N ALA A 228 -3.75 -4.37 -8.04
CA ALA A 228 -2.57 -5.20 -8.27
C ALA A 228 -1.95 -5.75 -6.98
N ALA A 229 -1.90 -4.96 -5.89
CA ALA A 229 -1.34 -5.46 -4.63
C ALA A 229 -2.27 -6.48 -3.95
N TYR A 230 -3.59 -6.34 -4.08
CA TYR A 230 -4.52 -7.39 -3.65
C TYR A 230 -4.30 -8.71 -4.40
N PHE A 231 -4.25 -8.68 -5.74
CA PHE A 231 -4.12 -9.90 -6.55
C PHE A 231 -2.72 -10.52 -6.45
N LEU A 232 -1.67 -9.72 -6.71
CA LEU A 232 -0.29 -10.21 -6.70
C LEU A 232 0.20 -10.49 -5.28
N GLY A 233 -0.24 -9.71 -4.29
CA GLY A 233 0.09 -9.96 -2.88
C GLY A 233 -0.47 -11.27 -2.38
N ASN A 234 -1.74 -11.60 -2.68
CA ASN A 234 -2.29 -12.91 -2.34
C ASN A 234 -1.64 -14.05 -3.14
N TYR A 235 -1.34 -13.86 -4.43
CA TYR A 235 -0.62 -14.87 -5.22
C TYR A 235 0.77 -15.20 -4.63
N LEU A 236 1.51 -14.17 -4.21
CA LEU A 236 2.85 -14.30 -3.64
C LEU A 236 2.85 -14.77 -2.17
N PHE A 237 1.96 -14.22 -1.34
CA PHE A 237 2.05 -14.30 0.13
C PHE A 237 0.80 -14.89 0.80
N GLY A 238 -0.27 -15.10 0.03
CA GLY A 238 -1.52 -15.67 0.51
C GLY A 238 -1.43 -17.17 0.81
N SER A 239 -2.52 -17.74 1.31
CA SER A 239 -2.61 -19.15 1.66
C SER A 239 -3.96 -19.73 1.23
N GLU A 240 -3.93 -20.89 0.58
CA GLU A 240 -5.13 -21.63 0.19
C GLU A 240 -5.80 -22.33 1.38
N GLU A 241 -5.01 -22.71 2.40
CA GLU A 241 -5.53 -23.47 3.53
C GLU A 241 -6.25 -22.55 4.50
N LYS A 242 -7.35 -23.07 5.08
CA LYS A 242 -7.94 -22.52 6.29
C LYS A 242 -6.86 -22.65 7.36
N THR A 243 -6.12 -21.56 7.53
CA THR A 243 -4.93 -21.46 8.37
C THR A 243 -5.21 -22.08 9.73
N LEU A 244 -4.17 -22.60 10.40
CA LEU A 244 -4.29 -23.09 11.78
C LEU A 244 -5.19 -22.13 12.58
N LEU A 245 -6.18 -22.68 13.29
CA LEU A 245 -7.22 -21.90 13.96
C LEU A 245 -6.65 -20.78 14.86
N ASN A 246 -5.42 -20.93 15.35
CA ASN A 246 -4.72 -19.93 16.16
C ASN A 246 -4.19 -18.71 15.36
N CYS A 247 -4.11 -18.77 14.03
CA CYS A 247 -3.65 -17.68 13.16
C CYS A 247 -4.79 -16.93 12.45
N ILE A 248 -6.03 -17.11 12.92
CA ILE A 248 -7.18 -16.30 12.53
C ILE A 248 -7.67 -15.49 13.73
N ASN A 249 -8.29 -14.35 13.45
CA ASN A 249 -9.03 -13.56 14.40
C ASN A 249 -10.43 -14.18 14.55
N GLN A 250 -10.67 -14.85 15.68
CA GLN A 250 -11.95 -15.53 15.93
C GLN A 250 -12.89 -14.71 16.81
N PHE A 251 -12.37 -13.68 17.48
CA PHE A 251 -13.02 -13.10 18.65
C PHE A 251 -13.48 -11.67 18.44
N THR A 252 -12.99 -11.00 17.39
CA THR A 252 -13.23 -9.57 17.18
C THR A 252 -13.43 -9.26 15.71
N ASP A 253 -14.23 -8.23 15.43
CA ASP A 253 -14.42 -7.73 14.07
C ASP A 253 -13.18 -6.96 13.57
N TYR A 254 -12.42 -6.35 14.48
CA TYR A 254 -11.33 -5.43 14.15
C TYR A 254 -9.95 -6.03 14.45
N GLY A 255 -9.11 -6.10 13.41
CA GLY A 255 -7.68 -6.34 13.52
C GLY A 255 -6.91 -5.03 13.41
N VAL A 256 -6.14 -4.68 14.45
CA VAL A 256 -5.34 -3.46 14.49
C VAL A 256 -3.86 -3.82 14.44
N GLU A 257 -3.20 -3.46 13.34
CA GLU A 257 -1.74 -3.45 13.28
C GLU A 257 -1.23 -2.18 13.96
N ALA A 258 -0.39 -2.37 14.97
CA ALA A 258 0.19 -1.30 15.77
C ALA A 258 1.72 -1.39 15.76
N LYS A 259 2.35 -0.86 14.72
CA LYS A 259 3.82 -0.73 14.63
C LYS A 259 4.34 0.25 15.68
N LYS A 260 5.31 -0.21 16.48
CA LYS A 260 6.20 0.62 17.29
C LYS A 260 7.38 1.04 16.42
N PHE A 261 7.47 2.33 16.12
CA PHE A 261 8.65 2.95 15.54
C PHE A 261 9.68 3.28 16.63
N GLU A 262 10.93 3.52 16.24
CA GLU A 262 12.00 3.91 17.17
C GLU A 262 11.87 5.36 17.65
N ASP A 263 11.16 6.21 16.90
CA ASP A 263 10.91 7.62 17.23
C ASP A 263 9.89 7.77 18.37
N TYR A 264 10.34 8.29 19.51
CA TYR A 264 9.50 8.50 20.71
C TYR A 264 8.41 9.57 20.53
N SER A 265 8.48 10.39 19.48
CA SER A 265 7.50 11.43 19.21
C SER A 265 6.26 10.91 18.46
N VAL A 266 6.29 9.66 17.99
CA VAL A 266 5.10 9.00 17.41
C VAL A 266 4.29 8.27 18.48
N LEU A 267 3.02 8.08 18.18
CA LEU A 267 2.13 7.27 19.00
C LEU A 267 2.65 5.83 19.12
N THR A 268 2.81 5.36 20.36
CA THR A 268 3.13 3.97 20.65
C THR A 268 1.89 3.08 20.59
N PRO A 269 2.03 1.76 20.40
CA PRO A 269 0.90 0.84 20.32
C PRO A 269 -0.12 0.96 21.48
N GLY A 270 0.35 1.19 22.71
CA GLY A 270 -0.53 1.40 23.87
C GLY A 270 -1.44 2.64 23.78
N GLY A 271 -1.08 3.62 22.96
CA GLY A 271 -1.87 4.83 22.75
C GLY A 271 -2.93 4.72 21.65
N PHE A 272 -2.92 3.67 20.82
CA PHE A 272 -3.79 3.55 19.63
C PHE A 272 -5.28 3.58 19.99
N GLN A 273 -5.65 2.97 21.11
CA GLN A 273 -7.04 2.84 21.55
C GLN A 273 -7.76 4.17 21.72
N ARG A 274 -7.01 5.26 21.98
CA ARG A 274 -7.59 6.61 22.10
C ARG A 274 -8.15 7.14 20.77
N TYR A 275 -7.71 6.58 19.64
CA TYR A 275 -7.96 7.15 18.31
C TYR A 275 -8.68 6.19 17.36
N ILE A 276 -8.53 4.87 17.52
CA ILE A 276 -9.15 3.86 16.63
C ILE A 276 -10.68 3.90 16.59
N GLY A 277 -11.33 4.46 17.62
CA GLY A 277 -12.79 4.66 17.61
C GLY A 277 -13.25 5.57 16.46
N ARG A 278 -12.39 6.46 15.95
CA ARG A 278 -12.69 7.26 14.74
C ARG A 278 -12.79 6.43 13.47
N CYS A 279 -12.15 5.25 13.45
CA CYS A 279 -12.29 4.25 12.40
C CYS A 279 -13.37 3.20 12.70
N GLY A 280 -14.27 3.48 13.66
CA GLY A 280 -15.39 2.61 14.02
C GLY A 280 -15.07 1.48 15.00
N ALA A 281 -13.80 1.30 15.38
CA ALA A 281 -13.41 0.27 16.35
C ALA A 281 -13.80 0.67 17.78
N THR A 282 -15.06 0.46 18.15
CA THR A 282 -15.61 0.75 19.50
C THR A 282 -15.68 -0.47 20.41
N GLU A 283 -15.53 -1.67 19.85
CA GLU A 283 -15.59 -2.94 20.57
C GLU A 283 -14.18 -3.45 20.94
N LYS A 284 -14.10 -4.70 21.42
CA LYS A 284 -12.80 -5.36 21.63
C LYS A 284 -12.09 -5.56 20.30
N ILE A 285 -10.78 -5.35 20.32
CA ILE A 285 -9.92 -5.50 19.14
C ILE A 285 -8.89 -6.62 19.32
N LEU A 286 -8.47 -7.20 18.20
CA LEU A 286 -7.18 -7.86 18.08
C LEU A 286 -6.12 -6.78 17.82
N MET A 287 -5.01 -6.81 18.56
CA MET A 287 -3.85 -5.98 18.29
C MET A 287 -2.66 -6.84 17.86
N VAL A 288 -2.07 -6.54 16.70
CA VAL A 288 -0.84 -7.18 16.20
C VAL A 288 0.28 -6.15 16.22
N THR A 289 1.39 -6.44 16.89
CA THR A 289 2.46 -5.46 17.12
C THR A 289 3.86 -6.08 17.16
N ASN A 290 4.87 -5.31 16.77
CA ASN A 290 6.29 -5.62 16.98
C ASN A 290 6.80 -5.21 18.39
N SER A 291 5.96 -4.57 19.22
CA SER A 291 6.33 -4.19 20.58
C SER A 291 6.33 -5.39 21.54
N GLN A 292 7.47 -5.66 22.17
CA GLN A 292 7.59 -6.71 23.20
C GLN A 292 6.82 -6.40 24.48
N SER A 293 6.53 -5.12 24.75
CA SER A 293 5.74 -4.72 25.92
C SER A 293 4.29 -5.15 25.74
N SER A 294 3.74 -5.83 26.75
CA SER A 294 2.31 -6.17 26.80
C SER A 294 1.46 -4.91 26.81
N ILE A 295 0.43 -4.90 25.97
CA ILE A 295 -0.51 -3.78 25.89
C ILE A 295 -1.75 -4.20 26.65
N ILE A 296 -1.77 -3.89 27.95
CA ILE A 296 -2.90 -4.23 28.80
C ILE A 296 -3.92 -3.10 28.71
N SER A 297 -5.06 -3.40 28.09
CA SER A 297 -6.23 -2.52 28.08
C SER A 297 -7.51 -3.33 28.00
N ASN A 298 -8.57 -2.77 28.57
CA ASN A 298 -9.91 -3.35 28.57
C ASN A 298 -10.48 -3.58 27.15
N ASN A 299 -9.98 -2.82 26.16
CA ASN A 299 -10.46 -2.90 24.78
C ASN A 299 -9.64 -3.85 23.89
N VAL A 300 -8.57 -4.47 24.41
CA VAL A 300 -7.77 -5.44 23.64
C VAL A 300 -8.17 -6.84 24.07
N ALA A 301 -8.85 -7.58 23.17
CA ALA A 301 -9.19 -8.99 23.42
C ALA A 301 -7.95 -9.89 23.28
N GLU A 302 -7.10 -9.59 22.31
CA GLU A 302 -5.90 -10.36 22.01
C GLU A 302 -4.76 -9.40 21.65
N ASP A 303 -3.60 -9.59 22.27
CA ASP A 303 -2.34 -8.88 21.97
C ASP A 303 -1.35 -9.89 21.37
N TYR A 304 -1.10 -9.79 20.07
CA TYR A 304 -0.28 -10.72 19.30
C TYR A 304 1.06 -10.08 18.92
N LYS A 305 2.16 -10.74 19.29
CA LYS A 305 3.51 -10.23 19.10
C LYS A 305 4.17 -10.82 17.86
N VAL A 306 4.76 -9.97 17.03
CA VAL A 306 5.53 -10.36 15.85
C VAL A 306 7.02 -10.31 16.19
N THR A 307 7.65 -11.48 16.34
CA THR A 307 9.05 -11.64 16.76
C THR A 307 9.91 -12.32 15.71
N ASP A 308 9.33 -13.21 14.92
CA ASP A 308 10.00 -14.14 14.03
C ASP A 308 9.13 -14.41 12.79
N ASP A 309 9.58 -15.31 11.91
CA ASP A 309 8.93 -15.62 10.64
C ASP A 309 7.55 -16.25 10.82
N ASN A 310 7.41 -17.17 11.77
CA ASN A 310 6.14 -17.86 12.03
C ASN A 310 5.12 -16.87 12.60
N THR A 311 5.53 -16.05 13.56
CA THR A 311 4.67 -15.02 14.14
C THR A 311 4.37 -13.90 13.16
N PHE A 312 5.29 -13.55 12.25
CA PHE A 312 5.04 -12.60 11.18
C PHE A 312 3.93 -13.07 10.23
N VAL A 313 4.01 -14.31 9.75
CA VAL A 313 2.99 -14.89 8.86
C VAL A 313 1.66 -15.05 9.60
N CYS A 314 1.69 -15.52 10.84
CA CYS A 314 0.49 -15.72 11.64
C CYS A 314 -0.21 -14.40 11.98
N GLY A 315 0.55 -13.36 12.37
CA GLY A 315 0.01 -12.02 12.60
C GLY A 315 -0.62 -11.41 11.34
N LEU A 316 -0.01 -11.63 10.16
CA LEU A 316 -0.52 -11.14 8.89
C LEU A 316 -1.85 -11.81 8.57
N ARG A 317 -1.93 -13.13 8.78
CA ARG A 317 -3.16 -13.91 8.61
C ARG A 317 -4.24 -13.47 9.59
N LYS A 318 -3.91 -13.21 10.85
CA LYS A 318 -4.88 -12.68 11.82
C LYS A 318 -5.46 -11.33 11.38
N LEU A 319 -4.62 -10.42 10.88
CA LEU A 319 -5.09 -9.14 10.32
C LEU A 319 -6.00 -9.38 9.11
N VAL A 320 -5.52 -10.11 8.10
CA VAL A 320 -6.28 -10.43 6.86
C VAL A 320 -7.58 -11.17 7.13
N SER A 321 -7.66 -11.95 8.22
CA SER A 321 -8.87 -12.68 8.62
C SER A 321 -9.95 -11.83 9.30
N SER A 322 -9.57 -10.64 9.76
CA SER A 322 -10.47 -9.73 10.47
C SER A 322 -11.52 -9.17 9.52
N LYS A 323 -12.65 -8.73 10.04
CA LYS A 323 -13.71 -8.09 9.23
C LYS A 323 -13.31 -6.68 8.77
N HIS A 324 -12.55 -5.98 9.63
CA HIS A 324 -11.98 -4.68 9.37
C HIS A 324 -10.50 -4.66 9.79
N VAL A 325 -9.65 -4.06 8.96
CA VAL A 325 -8.23 -3.88 9.24
C VAL A 325 -7.96 -2.40 9.48
N ILE A 326 -7.33 -2.09 10.61
CA ILE A 326 -6.74 -0.78 10.88
C ILE A 326 -5.25 -0.97 11.00
N HIS A 327 -4.43 -0.13 10.37
CA HIS A 327 -2.97 -0.25 10.47
C HIS A 327 -2.28 1.02 10.93
N THR A 328 -1.01 0.92 11.32
CA THR A 328 -0.18 2.11 11.55
C THR A 328 0.17 2.74 10.20
N PHE A 329 -0.05 4.04 10.08
CA PHE A 329 0.40 4.81 8.92
C PHE A 329 1.92 4.69 8.77
N GLY A 330 2.36 4.24 7.59
CA GLY A 330 3.77 3.99 7.31
C GLY A 330 4.30 2.61 7.65
N SER A 331 3.49 1.76 8.30
CA SER A 331 3.80 0.35 8.41
C SER A 331 3.48 -0.36 7.09
N ARG A 332 4.51 -0.90 6.41
CA ARG A 332 4.31 -1.76 5.23
C ARG A 332 3.69 -3.09 5.60
N TYR A 333 3.93 -3.59 6.81
CA TYR A 333 3.31 -4.82 7.30
C TYR A 333 1.78 -4.66 7.39
N GLY A 334 1.33 -3.61 8.05
CA GLY A 334 -0.08 -3.29 8.17
C GLY A 334 -0.73 -2.90 6.84
N TRP A 335 0.00 -2.17 5.97
CA TRP A 335 -0.47 -1.88 4.62
C TRP A 335 -0.65 -3.16 3.79
N TRP A 336 0.31 -4.09 3.82
CA TRP A 336 0.17 -5.38 3.12
C TRP A 336 -1.01 -6.20 3.65
N ALA A 337 -1.25 -6.17 4.96
CA ALA A 337 -2.42 -6.81 5.55
C ALA A 337 -3.73 -6.24 4.99
N MET A 338 -3.86 -4.91 4.91
CA MET A 338 -5.02 -4.25 4.32
C MET A 338 -5.15 -4.50 2.81
N ALA A 339 -4.05 -4.41 2.07
CA ALA A 339 -4.04 -4.63 0.63
C ALA A 339 -4.42 -6.06 0.26
N MET A 340 -3.93 -7.06 1.01
CA MET A 340 -4.28 -8.47 0.82
C MET A 340 -5.68 -8.82 1.32
N HIS A 341 -6.19 -8.10 2.32
CA HIS A 341 -7.57 -8.23 2.81
C HIS A 341 -8.60 -7.88 1.71
N GLY A 342 -8.31 -6.89 0.85
CA GLY A 342 -9.14 -6.58 -0.32
C GLY A 342 -10.45 -5.86 0.02
N ASN A 343 -10.56 -5.33 1.23
CA ASN A 343 -11.72 -4.57 1.68
C ASN A 343 -11.27 -3.36 2.51
N LYS A 344 -12.09 -2.30 2.48
CA LYS A 344 -11.83 -0.99 3.07
C LYS A 344 -11.54 -1.12 4.56
N GLY A 345 -10.58 -0.32 5.01
CA GLY A 345 -10.14 -0.31 6.39
C GLY A 345 -9.86 1.11 6.86
N GLY A 346 -8.85 1.25 7.71
CA GLY A 346 -8.34 2.55 8.09
C GLY A 346 -6.89 2.51 8.51
N PHE A 347 -6.36 3.66 8.84
CA PHE A 347 -5.03 3.77 9.42
C PHE A 347 -5.01 4.75 10.58
N VAL A 348 -4.15 4.48 11.56
CA VAL A 348 -3.78 5.41 12.60
C VAL A 348 -2.53 6.15 12.16
N ASN A 349 -2.66 7.46 11.95
CA ASN A 349 -1.51 8.33 11.79
C ASN A 349 -0.90 8.58 13.17
N SER A 350 0.26 7.97 13.41
CA SER A 350 0.97 8.04 14.68
C SER A 350 1.65 9.39 14.92
N ILE A 351 1.82 10.22 13.90
CA ILE A 351 2.32 11.60 14.04
C ILE A 351 1.18 12.54 14.45
N ASP A 352 0.07 12.48 13.73
CA ASP A 352 -1.04 13.43 13.89
C ASP A 352 -2.09 12.98 14.91
N PHE A 353 -1.90 11.81 15.52
CA PHE A 353 -2.78 11.25 16.55
C PHE A 353 -4.25 11.16 16.11
N LEU A 354 -4.46 10.61 14.92
CA LEU A 354 -5.79 10.48 14.32
C LEU A 354 -5.93 9.14 13.60
N CYS A 355 -7.16 8.64 13.50
CA CYS A 355 -7.49 7.48 12.68
C CYS A 355 -8.37 7.94 11.51
N ILE A 356 -8.04 7.47 10.30
CA ILE A 356 -8.73 7.79 9.05
C ILE A 356 -9.22 6.50 8.42
N ASN A 357 -10.50 6.47 8.02
CA ASN A 357 -11.01 5.41 7.14
C ASN A 357 -10.56 5.70 5.72
N VAL A 358 -10.07 4.67 5.03
CA VAL A 358 -9.67 4.78 3.62
C VAL A 358 -10.83 4.44 2.71
N ASN A 359 -10.83 5.04 1.53
CA ASN A 359 -11.86 4.74 0.54
C ASN A 359 -11.73 3.33 -0.03
N VAL A 360 -10.49 2.80 -0.14
CA VAL A 360 -10.20 1.46 -0.69
C VAL A 360 -8.99 0.80 -0.04
N SER A 361 -8.96 -0.52 -0.10
CA SER A 361 -7.94 -1.37 0.54
C SER A 361 -6.50 -1.16 0.03
N GLN A 362 -6.35 -0.49 -1.11
CA GLN A 362 -5.07 -0.23 -1.75
C GLN A 362 -4.49 1.16 -1.39
N SER A 363 -5.29 1.99 -0.69
CA SER A 363 -4.93 3.36 -0.29
C SER A 363 -3.97 3.40 0.91
N ALA A 364 -3.73 4.62 1.45
CA ALA A 364 -2.92 4.90 2.63
C ALA A 364 -1.44 4.49 2.54
N SER A 365 -0.87 4.62 1.35
CA SER A 365 0.57 4.55 1.17
C SER A 365 1.26 5.87 1.36
N LEU A 366 2.48 5.78 1.90
CA LEU A 366 3.27 6.95 2.20
C LEU A 366 3.88 7.63 0.98
N TRP A 367 3.88 7.00 -0.20
CA TRP A 367 4.72 7.45 -1.32
C TRP A 367 4.54 8.94 -1.64
N HIS A 368 3.39 9.54 -1.32
CA HIS A 368 3.07 10.95 -1.58
C HIS A 368 2.54 11.76 -0.41
N THR A 369 2.49 11.18 0.79
CA THR A 369 2.19 11.98 1.97
C THR A 369 3.45 12.68 2.42
N TYR A 370 3.36 13.95 2.81
CA TYR A 370 4.49 14.71 3.31
C TYR A 370 5.19 13.97 4.46
N CYS A 371 6.47 13.63 4.30
CA CYS A 371 7.35 13.27 5.42
C CYS A 371 8.09 14.53 5.91
N PRO A 372 8.05 14.82 7.22
CA PRO A 372 9.01 15.73 7.82
C PRO A 372 10.44 15.22 7.57
N ARG A 373 11.35 16.06 7.04
CA ARG A 373 12.75 15.66 6.72
C ARG A 373 13.50 14.94 7.86
N ASN A 374 13.10 15.17 9.11
CA ASN A 374 13.69 14.52 10.28
C ASN A 374 13.10 13.13 10.58
N ARG A 375 12.24 12.58 9.71
CA ARG A 375 11.55 11.29 9.84
C ARG A 375 11.63 10.45 8.57
N ASP A 376 12.61 10.73 7.70
CA ASP A 376 12.84 10.03 6.43
C ASP A 376 13.12 8.52 6.62
N ASP A 377 13.51 8.13 7.84
CA ASP A 377 13.69 6.75 8.29
C ASP A 377 12.35 6.00 8.47
N ILE A 378 11.31 6.69 8.94
CA ILE A 378 9.96 6.13 9.15
C ILE A 378 9.13 6.25 7.87
N PHE A 379 9.16 7.43 7.26
CA PHE A 379 8.40 7.75 6.07
C PHE A 379 9.39 8.04 4.94
N ARG A 380 9.82 6.99 4.22
CA ARG A 380 10.52 7.18 2.94
C ARG A 380 9.53 7.70 1.91
N THR A 381 9.24 9.00 1.94
CA THR A 381 8.27 9.62 1.04
C THR A 381 8.99 10.29 -0.08
N ASN A 382 8.35 10.25 -1.24
CA ASN A 382 8.78 11.04 -2.34
C ASN A 382 8.14 12.43 -2.21
N ASN A 383 8.92 13.43 -1.79
CA ASN A 383 8.47 14.82 -1.73
C ASN A 383 8.25 15.44 -3.13
N ARG A 384 8.50 14.69 -4.22
CA ARG A 384 8.42 15.12 -5.62
C ARG A 384 7.94 13.99 -6.52
N LEU A 385 6.63 13.89 -6.74
CA LEU A 385 6.09 13.01 -7.76
C LEU A 385 6.64 13.43 -9.14
N TYR A 386 7.50 12.58 -9.71
CA TYR A 386 8.11 12.82 -11.02
C TYR A 386 7.47 11.87 -12.03
N ILE A 387 6.88 12.44 -13.07
CA ILE A 387 6.08 11.76 -14.08
C ILE A 387 6.85 11.83 -15.40
N CYS A 388 7.06 10.69 -16.05
CA CYS A 388 7.67 10.63 -17.38
C CYS A 388 6.73 9.97 -18.38
N GLY A 389 6.77 10.48 -19.61
CA GLY A 389 5.99 9.93 -20.70
C GLY A 389 4.50 10.32 -20.64
N PRO A 390 3.65 9.63 -21.43
CA PRO A 390 2.24 9.98 -21.59
C PRO A 390 1.36 9.51 -20.41
N ASN A 391 1.93 9.15 -19.27
CA ASN A 391 1.22 8.49 -18.16
C ASN A 391 0.64 9.46 -17.12
N SER A 392 0.59 10.77 -17.40
CA SER A 392 0.06 11.77 -16.47
C SER A 392 -1.37 11.45 -16.01
N MET A 393 -2.19 10.87 -16.89
CA MET A 393 -3.54 10.39 -16.54
C MET A 393 -3.53 9.21 -15.58
N ASP A 394 -2.63 8.22 -15.77
CA ASP A 394 -2.49 7.10 -14.84
C ASP A 394 -2.02 7.57 -13.46
N VAL A 395 -1.14 8.57 -13.43
CA VAL A 395 -0.67 9.17 -12.18
C VAL A 395 -1.76 9.98 -11.49
N ARG A 396 -2.54 10.76 -12.24
CA ARG A 396 -3.68 11.50 -11.68
C ARG A 396 -4.72 10.55 -11.09
N LEU A 397 -5.08 9.50 -11.83
CA LEU A 397 -5.93 8.41 -11.37
C LEU A 397 -5.42 7.80 -10.07
N TYR A 398 -4.13 7.54 -10.00
CA TYR A 398 -3.48 7.04 -8.80
C TYR A 398 -3.61 8.04 -7.62
N ILE A 399 -3.41 9.34 -7.84
CA ILE A 399 -3.56 10.37 -6.79
C ILE A 399 -5.00 10.42 -6.27
N ASP A 400 -5.96 10.45 -7.19
CA ASP A 400 -7.37 10.63 -6.84
C ASP A 400 -7.93 9.38 -6.13
N TYR A 401 -7.36 8.20 -6.40
CA TYR A 401 -7.95 6.92 -6.00
C TYR A 401 -7.16 6.13 -4.95
N LEU A 402 -5.83 6.16 -5.01
CA LEU A 402 -4.93 5.31 -4.20
C LEU A 402 -4.21 6.09 -3.10
N LEU A 403 -4.36 7.41 -3.08
CA LEU A 403 -3.76 8.28 -2.08
C LEU A 403 -4.74 8.58 -0.94
N TRP A 404 -6.04 8.58 -1.22
CA TRP A 404 -7.13 8.93 -0.30
C TRP A 404 -8.07 7.76 0.03
#